data_AF-S4MCI7-F1
#
_entry.id   AF-S4MCI7-F1
#
_cell.length_a   1.000
_cell.length_b   1.000
_cell.length_c   1.000
_cell.angle_alpha   90.00
_cell.angle_beta   90.00
_cell.angle_gamma   90.00
#
_symmetry.space_group_name_H-M   'P 1'
#
loop_
_entity.id
_entity.type
_entity.pdbx_description
1 polymer ?
#
loop_
_entity_poly.entity_id
_entity_poly.type
_entity_poly.pdbx_seq_one_letter_code
_entity_poly.pdbx_strand_id
1 'polypeptide(L)'
;MDWVPGTGRPPLVAYLYDGGVLSEDELKAIRLQEEELLSWRLVPREELADYLPGAHSRRVLAALDVLANGSGTAELENGHRVS
;
A
#
# COMPACT_ATOMS: atom_id res chain seq x y z
N MET A 1 -7.24 3.68 -7.18
CA MET A 1 -8.47 3.46 -6.40
C MET A 1 -8.77 1.98 -6.44
N ASP A 2 -9.00 1.33 -5.30
CA ASP A 2 -9.29 -0.11 -5.22
C ASP A 2 -10.64 -0.35 -4.57
N TRP A 3 -11.56 -0.96 -5.32
CA TRP A 3 -12.86 -1.41 -4.82
C TRP A 3 -12.71 -2.77 -4.14
N VAL A 4 -13.12 -2.85 -2.88
CA VAL A 4 -13.00 -4.05 -2.05
C VAL A 4 -14.38 -4.45 -1.54
N PRO A 5 -15.11 -5.32 -2.25
CA PRO A 5 -16.33 -5.91 -1.72
C PRO A 5 -16.04 -6.70 -0.43
N GLY A 6 -16.97 -6.66 0.51
CA GLY A 6 -16.87 -7.38 1.77
C GLY A 6 -18.05 -8.33 1.97
N THR A 7 -17.79 -9.55 2.42
CA THR A 7 -18.82 -10.44 2.96
C THR A 7 -18.98 -10.14 4.46
N GLY A 8 -20.19 -9.79 4.90
CA GLY A 8 -20.46 -9.51 6.32
C GLY A 8 -19.91 -8.16 6.83
N ARG A 9 -19.50 -7.27 5.93
CA ARG A 9 -19.15 -5.87 6.20
C ARG A 9 -19.50 -5.00 4.99
N PRO A 10 -19.74 -3.69 5.17
CA PRO A 10 -19.90 -2.77 4.04
C PRO A 10 -18.69 -2.83 3.09
N PRO A 11 -18.90 -2.63 1.79
CA PRO A 11 -17.80 -2.55 0.85
C PRO A 11 -16.94 -1.30 1.11
N LEU A 12 -15.69 -1.34 0.67
CA LEU A 12 -14.70 -0.29 0.93
C LEU A 12 -14.08 0.17 -0.39
N VAL A 13 -13.70 1.44 -0.42
CA VAL A 13 -12.79 1.98 -1.44
C VAL A 13 -11.50 2.35 -0.76
N ALA A 14 -10.38 1.82 -1.23
CA ALA A 14 -9.05 2.19 -0.78
C ALA A 14 -8.36 3.11 -1.80
N TYR A 15 -7.77 4.19 -1.29
CA TYR A 15 -6.89 5.06 -2.06
C TYR A 15 -5.47 4.90 -1.53
N LEU A 16 -4.53 4.72 -2.44
CA LEU A 16 -3.10 4.65 -2.12
C LEU A 16 -2.41 5.74 -2.93
N TYR A 17 -1.58 6.51 -2.25
CA TYR A 17 -0.83 7.64 -2.80
C TYR A 17 0.66 7.38 -2.62
N ASP A 18 1.46 7.86 -3.57
CA ASP A 18 2.90 7.96 -3.37
C ASP A 18 3.20 9.09 -2.39
N GLY A 19 3.81 8.74 -1.25
CA GLY A 19 4.23 9.70 -0.23
C GLY A 19 5.59 10.33 -0.50
N GLY A 20 6.24 9.97 -1.61
CA GLY A 20 7.61 10.35 -1.90
C GLY A 20 8.64 9.48 -1.18
N VAL A 21 9.92 9.83 -1.36
CA VAL A 21 11.05 9.12 -0.73
C VAL A 21 11.55 9.92 0.45
N LEU A 22 11.54 9.29 1.64
CA LEU A 22 12.09 9.88 2.85
C LEU A 22 13.62 9.78 2.86
N SER A 23 14.26 10.85 3.30
CA SER A 23 15.68 10.88 3.63
C SER A 23 15.98 10.08 4.91
N GLU A 24 17.25 9.80 5.15
CA GLU A 24 17.69 9.09 6.35
C GLU A 24 17.30 9.84 7.65
N ASP A 25 17.38 11.17 7.65
CA ASP A 25 17.02 11.98 8.81
C ASP A 25 15.51 11.97 9.07
N GLU A 26 14.68 11.97 8.02
CA GLU A 26 13.22 11.82 8.13
C GLU A 26 12.85 10.43 8.65
N LEU A 27 13.53 9.37 8.18
CA LEU A 27 13.33 8.01 8.71
C LEU A 27 13.67 7.93 10.20
N LYS A 28 14.77 8.55 10.65
CA LYS A 28 15.15 8.64 12.08
C LYS A 28 14.16 9.47 12.91
N ALA A 29 13.42 10.37 12.28
CA ALA A 29 12.41 11.18 12.93
C ALA A 29 11.08 10.45 13.14
N ILE A 30 10.87 9.26 12.57
CA ILE A 30 9.65 8.46 12.80
C ILE A 30 9.49 8.18 14.30
N ARG A 31 8.31 8.52 14.83
CA ARG A 31 7.89 8.21 16.20
C ARG A 31 6.59 7.44 16.14
N LEU A 32 6.58 6.24 16.69
CA LEU A 32 5.40 5.40 16.75
C LEU A 32 4.62 5.69 18.04
N GLN A 33 3.29 5.67 17.95
CA GLN A 33 2.45 5.55 19.13
C GLN A 33 2.41 4.07 19.54
N GLU A 34 3.07 3.73 20.64
CA GLU A 34 3.32 2.34 21.04
C GLU A 34 2.04 1.55 21.38
N GLU A 35 0.94 2.23 21.74
CA GLU A 35 -0.35 1.58 21.98
C GLU A 35 -1.05 1.14 20.67
N GLU A 36 -0.66 1.68 19.52
CA GLU A 36 -1.26 1.35 18.21
C GLU A 36 -0.30 0.59 17.30
N LEU A 37 1.00 0.93 17.33
CA LEU A 37 2.01 0.42 16.41
C LEU A 37 3.26 -0.04 17.16
N LEU A 38 3.60 -1.32 16.98
CA LEU A 38 4.73 -1.95 17.68
C LEU A 38 6.09 -1.71 17.01
N SER A 39 6.11 -1.59 15.68
CA SER A 39 7.35 -1.41 14.92
C SER A 39 7.06 -0.93 13.51
N TRP A 40 8.11 -0.43 12.84
CA TRP A 40 8.09 -0.11 11.42
C TRP A 40 9.38 -0.62 10.78
N ARG A 41 9.33 -0.86 9.47
CA ARG A 41 10.51 -1.22 8.68
C ARG A 41 10.34 -0.84 7.22
N LEU A 42 11.46 -0.71 6.52
CA LEU A 42 11.48 -0.71 5.06
C LEU A 42 11.44 -2.16 4.56
N VAL A 43 10.63 -2.42 3.54
CA VAL A 43 10.43 -3.74 2.94
C VAL A 43 10.74 -3.65 1.45
N PRO A 44 11.63 -4.49 0.90
CA PRO A 44 11.89 -4.50 -0.53
C PRO A 44 10.66 -5.05 -1.28
N ARG A 45 10.51 -4.65 -2.55
CA ARG A 45 9.30 -4.90 -3.33
C ARG A 45 8.94 -6.39 -3.40
N GLU A 46 9.95 -7.24 -3.56
CA GLU A 46 9.85 -8.69 -3.70
C GLU A 46 9.34 -9.40 -2.44
N GLU A 47 9.51 -8.78 -1.26
CA GLU A 47 9.10 -9.37 0.03
C GLU A 47 7.70 -8.89 0.48
N LEU A 48 7.06 -7.97 -0.24
CA LEU A 48 5.78 -7.37 0.19
C LEU A 48 4.67 -8.40 0.46
N ALA A 49 4.66 -9.52 -0.25
CA ALA A 49 3.68 -10.59 -0.04
C ALA A 49 3.83 -11.31 1.30
N ASP A 50 5.01 -11.26 1.92
CA ASP A 50 5.28 -11.90 3.21
C ASP A 50 4.79 -11.03 4.39
N TYR A 51 4.65 -9.71 4.17
CA TYR A 51 4.25 -8.75 5.20
C TYR A 51 2.81 -8.23 5.06
N LEU A 52 2.21 -8.33 3.87
CA LEU A 52 0.88 -7.80 3.59
C LEU A 52 -0.11 -8.89 3.16
N PRO A 53 -1.35 -8.90 3.70
CA PRO A 53 -2.40 -9.82 3.24
C PRO A 53 -2.70 -9.63 1.74
N GLY A 54 -3.00 -10.72 1.04
CA GLY A 54 -3.00 -10.78 -0.44
C GLY A 54 -3.52 -9.56 -1.21
N ALA A 55 -4.74 -9.08 -0.94
CA ALA A 55 -5.28 -7.91 -1.65
C ALA A 55 -4.51 -6.61 -1.38
N HIS A 56 -3.98 -6.44 -0.16
CA HIS A 56 -3.15 -5.29 0.20
C HIS A 56 -1.80 -5.34 -0.52
N SER A 57 -1.16 -6.51 -0.54
CA SER A 57 0.12 -6.70 -1.25
C SER A 57 -0.04 -6.37 -2.74
N ARG A 58 -1.07 -6.93 -3.41
CA ARG A 58 -1.34 -6.64 -4.82
C ARG A 58 -1.61 -5.15 -5.08
N ARG A 59 -2.36 -4.48 -4.22
CA ARG A 59 -2.62 -3.03 -4.32
C ARG A 59 -1.32 -2.24 -4.26
N VAL A 60 -0.43 -2.55 -3.32
CA VAL A 60 0.86 -1.86 -3.18
C VAL A 60 1.75 -2.13 -4.40
N LEU A 61 1.82 -3.37 -4.87
CA LEU A 61 2.57 -3.73 -6.08
C LEU A 61 2.09 -2.98 -7.32
N ALA A 62 0.77 -2.88 -7.51
CA ALA A 62 0.17 -2.13 -8.61
C ALA A 62 0.46 -0.61 -8.50
N ALA A 63 0.44 -0.04 -7.30
CA ALA A 63 0.79 1.37 -7.10
C ALA A 63 2.28 1.63 -7.39
N LEU A 64 3.16 0.71 -7.02
CA LEU A 64 4.58 0.79 -7.38
C LEU A 64 4.79 0.65 -8.90
N ASP A 65 4.01 -0.18 -9.59
CA ASP A 65 4.04 -0.26 -11.06
C ASP A 65 3.57 1.05 -11.71
N VAL A 66 2.51 1.66 -11.18
CA VAL A 66 2.04 2.98 -11.60
C VAL A 66 3.14 4.03 -11.43
N LEU A 67 3.82 4.04 -10.27
CA LEU A 67 4.89 4.97 -9.97
C LEU A 67 6.07 4.80 -10.92
N ALA A 68 6.52 3.56 -11.13
CA ALA A 68 7.63 3.24 -12.03
C ALA A 68 7.33 3.62 -13.50
N ASN A 69 6.08 3.46 -13.94
CA ASN A 69 5.69 3.71 -15.33
C ASN A 69 5.10 5.11 -15.57
N GLY A 70 4.95 5.94 -14.53
CA GLY A 70 4.32 7.26 -14.64
C GLY A 70 2.88 7.23 -15.17
N SER A 71 2.15 6.14 -14.95
CA SER A 71 0.89 5.85 -15.65
C SER A 71 -0.36 6.53 -15.07
N GLY A 72 -0.21 7.41 -14.08
CA GLY A 72 -1.34 8.01 -13.37
C GLY A 72 -2.15 7.00 -12.57
N THR A 73 -3.37 7.37 -12.15
CA THR A 73 -4.20 6.54 -11.26
C THR A 73 -4.55 5.17 -11.87
N ALA A 74 -4.26 4.08 -11.17
CA ALA A 74 -4.80 2.75 -11.49
C ALA A 74 -6.15 2.51 -10.80
N GLU A 75 -7.06 1.86 -11.52
CA GLU A 75 -8.32 1.33 -11.00
C GLU A 75 -8.19 -0.18 -10.74
N LEU A 76 -8.56 -0.60 -9.53
CA LEU A 76 -8.41 -1.97 -9.06
C LEU A 76 -9.73 -2.47 -8.45
N GLU A 77 -9.91 -3.79 -8.52
CA GLU A 77 -10.89 -4.54 -7.73
C GLU A 77 -10.18 -5.67 -6.97
N ASN A 78 -10.29 -5.69 -5.64
CA ASN A 78 -9.58 -6.63 -4.77
C ASN A 78 -8.05 -6.69 -5.03
N GLY A 79 -7.46 -5.54 -5.39
CA GLY A 79 -6.06 -5.42 -5.76
C GLY A 79 -5.70 -5.91 -7.17
N HIS A 80 -6.68 -6.32 -7.99
CA HIS A 80 -6.46 -6.68 -9.40
C HIS A 80 -6.84 -5.51 -10.30
N ARG A 81 -6.04 -5.25 -11.33
CA ARG A 81 -6.32 -4.15 -12.27
C ARG A 81 -7.53 -4.48 -13.15
N VAL A 82 -8.41 -3.50 -13.33
CA VAL A 82 -9.67 -3.66 -14.09
C VAL A 82 -9.75 -2.79 -15.36
N SER A 83 -8.69 -2.04 -15.68
CA SER A 83 -8.53 -1.22 -16.90
C SER A 83 -7.13 -1.22 -17.49
#